data_AF-A0A524GHU7-F1
#
_entry.id   AF-A0A524GHU7-F1
#
_cell.length_a   1.000
_cell.length_b   1.000
_cell.length_c   1.000
_cell.angle_alpha   90.00
_cell.angle_beta   90.00
_cell.angle_gamma   90.00
#
_symmetry.space_group_name_H-M   'P 1'
#
loop_
_entity.id
_entity.type
_entity.pdbx_description
1 polymer ?
#
loop_
_entity_poly.entity_id
_entity_poly.type
_entity_poly.pdbx_seq_one_letter_code
_entity_poly.pdbx_strand_id
1 'polypeptide(L)'
;MDNKIFHQICDFLGVEPLCLEGGESWRSIPAESKRTFLAALGLDITDERGALQALDKLRRDHWRQVISPVLVAEGKNSPILIELRLPLEALSQPLRWLYTEENGASREGEVIPAEHQVGEETELDGERYVPLRLTLDLKPPVGYHKLTVSAADGKGGSFCGQCTLIITPLSCYTPPGLLQGARIWGISTHLDTIRSRRNWGIGDLTDL
;
A
#
# COMPACT_ATOMS: atom_id res chain seq x y z
N MET A 1 -20.90 19.53 -6.39
CA MET A 1 -19.47 19.41 -6.03
C MET A 1 -18.69 19.80 -7.25
N ASP A 2 -17.69 20.68 -7.10
CA ASP A 2 -16.83 21.04 -8.22
C ASP A 2 -16.14 19.77 -8.76
N ASN A 3 -16.22 19.56 -10.08
CA ASN A 3 -15.53 18.44 -10.72
C ASN A 3 -14.02 18.50 -10.45
N LYS A 4 -13.45 19.70 -10.32
CA LYS A 4 -12.01 19.87 -10.06
C LYS A 4 -11.59 19.23 -8.73
N ILE A 5 -12.33 19.48 -7.65
CA ILE A 5 -12.03 18.92 -6.32
C ILE A 5 -12.19 17.40 -6.34
N PHE A 6 -13.19 16.87 -7.04
CA PHE A 6 -13.36 15.43 -7.23
C PHE A 6 -12.13 14.80 -7.87
N HIS A 7 -11.68 15.37 -8.99
CA HIS A 7 -10.50 14.88 -9.71
C HIS A 7 -9.26 14.94 -8.83
N GLN A 8 -9.05 16.02 -8.07
CA GLN A 8 -7.91 16.12 -7.15
C GLN A 8 -7.92 15.04 -6.05
N ILE A 9 -9.09 14.72 -5.49
CA ILE A 9 -9.20 13.64 -4.50
C ILE A 9 -8.95 12.28 -5.17
N CYS A 10 -9.52 12.04 -6.36
CA CYS A 10 -9.31 10.82 -7.14
C CYS A 10 -7.84 10.62 -7.50
N ASP A 11 -7.17 11.64 -8.02
CA ASP A 11 -5.74 11.60 -8.36
C ASP A 11 -4.90 11.27 -7.13
N PHE A 12 -5.23 11.88 -5.98
CA PHE A 12 -4.53 11.64 -4.73
C PHE A 12 -4.72 10.22 -4.19
N LEU A 13 -5.92 9.65 -4.36
CA LEU A 13 -6.25 8.29 -3.92
C LEU A 13 -5.88 7.22 -4.96
N GLY A 14 -5.39 7.61 -6.14
CA GLY A 14 -5.12 6.69 -7.24
C GLY A 14 -6.38 6.02 -7.81
N VAL A 15 -7.52 6.72 -7.77
CA VAL A 15 -8.81 6.24 -8.27
C VAL A 15 -9.07 6.83 -9.66
N GLU A 16 -9.33 5.99 -10.64
CA GLU A 16 -9.75 6.43 -11.98
C GLU A 16 -11.16 7.08 -11.93
N PRO A 17 -11.31 8.35 -12.31
CA PRO A 17 -12.59 9.07 -12.25
C PRO A 17 -13.58 8.70 -13.37
N LEU A 18 -13.18 7.83 -14.31
CA LEU A 18 -13.98 7.39 -15.45
C LEU A 18 -14.37 5.92 -15.32
N CYS A 19 -15.53 5.57 -15.86
CA CYS A 19 -16.01 4.20 -15.92
C CYS A 19 -16.16 3.74 -17.37
N LEU A 20 -15.82 2.49 -17.64
CA LEU A 20 -16.01 1.83 -18.92
C LEU A 20 -17.42 1.21 -18.96
N GLU A 21 -18.30 1.73 -19.81
CA GLU A 21 -19.66 1.21 -19.96
C GLU A 21 -19.72 0.23 -21.14
N GLY A 22 -20.07 -1.03 -20.84
CA GLY A 22 -20.27 -2.06 -21.87
C GLY A 22 -19.02 -2.47 -22.66
N GLY A 23 -17.81 -2.12 -22.21
CA GLY A 23 -16.56 -2.51 -22.86
C GLY A 23 -15.97 -1.49 -23.85
N GLU A 24 -16.72 -0.47 -24.25
CA GLU A 24 -16.37 0.31 -25.46
C GLU A 24 -16.31 1.84 -25.25
N SER A 25 -16.96 2.39 -24.22
CA SER A 25 -16.99 3.84 -24.02
C SER A 25 -16.67 4.25 -22.59
N TRP A 26 -15.71 5.16 -22.45
CA TRP A 26 -15.40 5.83 -21.18
C TRP A 26 -16.43 6.93 -20.92
N ARG A 27 -17.06 6.92 -19.75
CA ARG A 27 -17.99 7.96 -19.32
C ARG A 27 -17.63 8.53 -17.97
N SER A 28 -17.93 9.81 -17.81
CA SER A 28 -17.83 10.52 -16.54
C SER A 28 -18.89 10.01 -15.57
N ILE A 29 -18.49 9.78 -14.33
CA ILE A 29 -19.37 9.30 -13.27
C ILE A 29 -20.40 10.41 -12.92
N PRO A 30 -21.71 10.10 -12.81
CA PRO A 30 -22.71 11.05 -12.35
C PRO A 30 -22.35 11.69 -11.01
N ALA A 31 -22.69 12.96 -10.80
CA ALA A 31 -22.31 13.71 -9.60
C ALA A 31 -22.80 13.05 -8.29
N GLU A 32 -23.95 12.39 -8.32
CA GLU A 32 -24.47 11.63 -7.18
C GLU A 32 -23.60 10.41 -6.86
N SER A 33 -23.25 9.62 -7.86
CA SER A 33 -22.36 8.45 -7.70
C SER A 33 -20.96 8.85 -7.23
N LYS A 34 -20.42 9.97 -7.71
CA LYS A 34 -19.17 10.57 -7.21
C LYS A 34 -19.24 10.84 -5.71
N ARG A 35 -20.37 11.38 -5.24
CA ARG A 35 -20.58 11.64 -3.81
C ARG A 35 -20.76 10.36 -3.01
N THR A 36 -21.58 9.43 -3.48
CA THR A 36 -21.77 8.15 -2.79
C THR A 36 -20.45 7.39 -2.66
N PHE A 37 -19.62 7.42 -3.70
CA PHE A 37 -18.29 6.80 -3.70
C PHE A 37 -17.36 7.41 -2.64
N LEU A 38 -17.15 8.73 -2.63
CA LEU A 38 -16.26 9.36 -1.65
C LEU A 38 -16.81 9.25 -0.22
N ALA A 39 -18.14 9.28 -0.04
CA ALA A 39 -18.76 9.03 1.26
C ALA A 39 -18.54 7.58 1.74
N ALA A 40 -18.57 6.60 0.84
CA ALA A 40 -18.24 5.20 1.14
C ALA A 40 -16.76 5.01 1.52
N LEU A 41 -15.87 5.89 1.05
CA LEU A 41 -14.48 5.98 1.50
C LEU A 41 -14.32 6.72 2.86
N GLY A 42 -15.43 7.15 3.47
CA GLY A 42 -15.43 7.83 4.77
C GLY A 42 -15.08 9.32 4.71
N LEU A 43 -15.16 9.96 3.54
CA LEU A 43 -14.91 11.39 3.39
C LEU A 43 -16.20 12.19 3.56
N ASP A 44 -16.14 13.27 4.34
CA ASP A 44 -17.25 14.24 4.40
C ASP A 44 -17.20 15.16 3.19
N ILE A 45 -18.20 15.04 2.34
CA ILE A 45 -18.35 15.77 1.08
C ILE A 45 -19.80 16.23 0.90
N THR A 46 -20.48 16.46 2.03
CA THR A 46 -21.84 16.98 2.09
C THR A 46 -21.98 18.31 1.36
N ASP A 47 -20.94 19.14 1.41
CA ASP A 47 -20.78 20.37 0.62
C ASP A 47 -19.36 20.54 0.07
N GLU A 48 -19.12 21.65 -0.64
CA GLU A 48 -17.81 21.98 -1.20
C GLU A 48 -16.74 22.23 -0.14
N ARG A 49 -17.14 22.80 1.01
CA ARG A 49 -16.23 23.08 2.12
C ARG A 49 -15.75 21.78 2.76
N GLY A 50 -16.64 20.82 2.97
CA GLY A 50 -16.31 19.47 3.45
C GLY A 50 -15.34 18.78 2.51
N ALA A 51 -15.58 18.86 1.19
CA ALA A 51 -14.68 18.27 0.20
C ALA A 51 -13.27 18.87 0.21
N LEU A 52 -13.14 20.20 0.37
CA LEU A 52 -11.84 20.85 0.54
C LEU A 52 -11.15 20.42 1.84
N GLN A 53 -11.89 20.37 2.95
CA GLN A 53 -11.36 19.90 4.24
C GLN A 53 -10.90 18.45 4.19
N ALA A 54 -11.63 17.59 3.48
CA ALA A 54 -11.28 16.20 3.25
C ALA A 54 -9.98 16.08 2.42
N LEU A 55 -9.85 16.85 1.34
CA LEU A 55 -8.63 16.89 0.53
C LEU A 55 -7.41 17.37 1.35
N ASP A 56 -7.58 18.45 2.11
CA ASP A 56 -6.50 18.98 2.95
C ASP A 56 -6.12 17.98 4.06
N LYS A 57 -7.10 17.28 4.63
CA LYS A 57 -6.85 16.21 5.60
C LYS A 57 -6.07 15.07 4.97
N LEU A 58 -6.47 14.58 3.79
CA LEU A 58 -5.76 13.52 3.08
C LEU A 58 -4.29 13.90 2.78
N ARG A 59 -4.05 15.14 2.35
CA ARG A 59 -2.69 15.67 2.15
C ARG A 59 -1.90 15.71 3.44
N ARG A 60 -2.50 16.19 4.54
CA ARG A 60 -1.86 16.21 5.86
C ARG A 60 -1.50 14.81 6.34
N ASP A 61 -2.45 13.89 6.27
CA ASP A 61 -2.25 12.51 6.73
C ASP A 61 -1.14 11.82 5.93
N HIS A 62 -1.10 12.02 4.61
CA HIS A 62 -0.04 11.49 3.75
C HIS A 62 1.35 12.01 4.12
N TRP A 63 1.54 13.33 4.19
CA TRP A 63 2.86 13.92 4.45
C TRP A 63 3.34 13.75 5.88
N ARG A 64 2.44 13.68 6.86
CA ARG A 64 2.79 13.35 8.26
C ARG A 64 3.17 11.88 8.45
N GLN A 65 2.78 11.01 7.52
CA GLN A 65 3.11 9.60 7.59
C GLN A 65 4.51 9.34 7.01
N VAL A 66 5.51 9.28 7.89
CA VAL A 66 6.94 9.15 7.57
C VAL A 66 7.25 8.05 6.55
N ILE A 67 6.60 6.89 6.65
CA ILE A 67 6.78 5.76 5.74
C ILE A 67 5.41 5.14 5.45
N SER A 68 5.23 4.49 4.30
CA SER A 68 4.02 3.70 4.04
C SER A 68 3.87 2.57 5.08
N PRO A 69 2.67 2.33 5.64
CA PRO A 69 2.48 1.35 6.71
C PRO A 69 2.74 -0.08 6.25
N VAL A 70 2.61 -0.33 4.95
CA VAL A 70 2.91 -1.61 4.30
C VAL A 70 3.69 -1.32 3.02
N LEU A 71 4.74 -2.09 2.81
CA LEU A 71 5.51 -2.13 1.57
C LEU A 71 5.56 -3.58 1.10
N VAL A 72 5.21 -3.83 -0.15
CA VAL A 72 5.30 -5.16 -0.76
C VAL A 72 6.41 -5.13 -1.80
N ALA A 73 7.37 -6.03 -1.68
CA ALA A 73 8.49 -6.15 -2.61
C ALA A 73 8.70 -7.61 -3.05
N GLU A 74 9.27 -7.80 -4.23
CA GLU A 74 9.59 -9.13 -4.76
C GLU A 74 10.91 -9.65 -4.16
N GLY A 75 10.95 -10.91 -3.72
CA GLY A 75 12.09 -11.54 -3.02
C GLY A 75 13.33 -11.87 -3.86
N LYS A 76 13.62 -11.13 -4.93
CA LYS A 76 14.67 -11.45 -5.91
C LYS A 76 16.09 -10.99 -5.51
N ASN A 77 16.53 -11.17 -4.26
CA ASN A 77 17.86 -10.68 -3.79
C ASN A 77 18.16 -9.23 -4.19
N SER A 78 17.13 -8.43 -4.44
CA SER A 78 17.22 -7.05 -4.87
C SER A 78 17.21 -6.17 -3.63
N PRO A 79 17.92 -5.03 -3.67
CA PRO A 79 17.84 -4.08 -2.58
C PRO A 79 16.40 -3.56 -2.46
N ILE A 80 16.00 -3.23 -1.23
CA ILE A 80 14.66 -2.74 -0.93
C ILE A 80 14.64 -1.22 -1.13
N LEU A 81 13.83 -0.76 -2.09
CA LEU A 81 13.56 0.66 -2.28
C LEU A 81 12.43 1.09 -1.35
N ILE A 82 12.69 2.08 -0.51
CA ILE A 82 11.70 2.70 0.36
C ILE A 82 11.57 4.19 0.03
N GLU A 83 10.36 4.71 0.16
CA GLU A 83 10.10 6.14 0.08
C GLU A 83 9.68 6.64 1.46
N LEU A 84 10.39 7.66 1.96
CA LEU A 84 10.12 8.33 3.21
C LEU A 84 9.60 9.73 2.95
N ARG A 85 8.66 10.22 3.77
CA ARG A 85 8.14 11.59 3.73
C ARG A 85 8.62 12.31 4.96
N LEU A 86 9.55 13.25 4.76
CA LEU A 86 10.31 13.86 5.85
C LEU A 86 10.13 15.38 5.83
N PRO A 87 10.11 16.05 6.99
CA PRO A 87 10.36 17.49 7.06
C PRO A 87 11.70 17.80 6.41
N LEU A 88 11.80 18.90 5.66
CA LEU A 88 13.01 19.23 4.92
C LEU A 88 14.22 19.41 5.85
N GLU A 89 14.03 19.97 7.05
CA GLU A 89 15.10 20.16 8.02
C GLU A 89 15.73 18.82 8.48
N ALA A 90 14.96 17.73 8.44
CA ALA A 90 15.43 16.39 8.79
C ALA A 90 16.47 15.85 7.79
N LEU A 91 16.58 16.39 6.58
CA LEU A 91 17.57 15.94 5.61
C LEU A 91 19.02 16.13 6.09
N SER A 92 19.22 17.07 7.01
CA SER A 92 20.52 17.38 7.62
C SER A 92 20.87 16.50 8.82
N GLN A 93 19.95 15.62 9.24
CA GLN A 93 20.11 14.75 10.41
C GLN A 93 20.30 13.30 9.95
N PRO A 94 21.08 12.50 10.70
CA PRO A 94 21.19 11.08 10.42
C PRO A 94 19.86 10.37 10.63
N LEU A 95 19.49 9.51 9.68
CA LEU A 95 18.30 8.68 9.75
C LEU A 95 18.70 7.25 10.13
N ARG A 96 18.14 6.77 11.25
CA ARG A 96 18.33 5.39 11.71
C ARG A 96 17.22 4.51 11.19
N TRP A 97 17.57 3.29 10.82
CA TRP A 97 16.62 2.26 10.44
C TRP A 97 16.89 0.96 11.21
N LEU A 98 15.81 0.25 11.53
CA LEU A 98 15.82 -1.07 12.15
C LEU A 98 14.92 -1.98 11.32
N TYR A 99 15.53 -3.02 10.76
CA TYR A 99 14.85 -4.08 10.04
C TYR A 99 14.78 -5.33 10.93
N THR A 100 13.60 -5.92 11.06
CA THR A 100 13.35 -7.17 11.79
C THR A 100 12.73 -8.20 10.85
N GLU A 101 13.42 -9.32 10.67
CA GLU A 101 12.96 -10.48 9.93
C GLU A 101 11.78 -11.17 10.64
N GLU A 102 11.07 -12.04 9.91
CA GLU A 102 9.93 -12.79 10.45
C GLU A 102 10.33 -13.70 11.61
N ASN A 103 11.54 -14.24 11.53
CA ASN A 103 12.15 -15.09 12.56
C ASN A 103 12.65 -14.30 13.79
N GLY A 104 12.54 -12.97 13.79
CA GLY A 104 13.00 -12.08 14.85
C GLY A 104 14.46 -11.60 14.74
N ALA A 105 15.24 -12.09 13.78
CA ALA A 105 16.57 -11.56 13.51
C ALA A 105 16.49 -10.09 13.09
N SER A 106 17.43 -9.26 13.53
CA SER A 106 17.41 -7.83 13.22
C SER A 106 18.72 -7.34 12.62
N ARG A 107 18.59 -6.30 11.80
CA ARG A 107 19.69 -5.50 11.27
C ARG A 107 19.33 -4.03 11.44
N GLU A 108 20.31 -3.22 11.78
CA GLU A 108 20.15 -1.79 11.93
C GLU A 108 21.26 -1.05 11.19
N GLY A 109 21.01 0.23 10.92
CA GLY A 109 21.99 1.10 10.31
C GLY A 109 21.55 2.54 10.31
N GLU A 110 22.42 3.38 9.78
CA GLU A 110 22.24 4.83 9.71
C GLU A 110 22.57 5.29 8.30
N VAL A 111 21.80 6.26 7.80
CA VAL A 111 22.02 6.88 6.48
C VAL A 111 21.93 8.39 6.60
N ILE A 112 22.67 9.10 5.75
CA ILE A 112 22.61 10.55 5.65
C ILE A 112 21.64 10.89 4.51
N PRO A 113 20.43 11.42 4.79
CA PRO A 113 19.42 11.65 3.77
C PRO A 113 19.90 12.51 2.58
N ALA A 114 20.76 13.49 2.83
CA ALA A 114 21.29 14.39 1.82
C ALA A 114 22.09 13.70 0.70
N GLU A 115 22.54 12.46 0.90
CA GLU A 115 23.28 11.67 -0.09
C GLU A 115 22.38 10.84 -1.03
N HIS A 116 21.07 10.89 -0.82
CA HIS A 116 20.09 10.10 -1.56
C HIS A 116 19.17 10.95 -2.45
N GLN A 117 18.38 10.30 -3.29
CA GLN A 117 17.46 11.00 -4.19
C GLN A 117 16.31 11.64 -3.41
N VAL A 118 16.25 12.97 -3.45
CA VAL A 118 15.15 13.78 -2.91
C VAL A 118 14.24 14.19 -4.07
N GLY A 119 12.91 14.03 -3.91
CA GLY A 119 11.93 14.47 -4.89
C GLY A 119 11.50 15.93 -4.70
N GLU A 120 10.37 16.30 -5.30
CA GLU A 120 9.86 17.67 -5.25
C GLU A 120 9.36 18.05 -3.86
N GLU A 121 9.72 19.25 -3.43
CA GLU A 121 9.30 19.84 -2.14
C GLU A 121 7.81 20.17 -2.17
N THR A 122 7.14 19.98 -1.03
CA THR A 122 5.77 20.43 -0.80
C THR A 122 5.69 21.22 0.50
N GLU A 123 4.95 22.32 0.48
CA GLU A 123 4.60 23.07 1.68
C GLU A 123 3.23 22.60 2.21
N LEU A 124 3.17 22.33 3.52
CA LEU A 124 1.99 21.90 4.23
C LEU A 124 1.94 22.61 5.59
N ASP A 125 0.87 23.36 5.86
CA ASP A 125 0.67 24.12 7.10
C ASP A 125 1.88 25.02 7.48
N GLY A 126 2.62 25.55 6.51
CA GLY A 126 3.81 26.39 6.72
C GLY A 126 5.10 25.62 7.03
N GLU A 127 5.07 24.28 6.95
CA GLU A 127 6.24 23.41 7.04
C GLU A 127 6.52 22.74 5.69
N ARG A 128 7.79 22.54 5.37
CA ARG A 128 8.23 22.02 4.08
C ARG A 128 8.58 20.54 4.23
N TYR A 129 8.02 19.71 3.36
CA TYR A 129 8.22 18.28 3.32
C TYR A 129 8.84 17.86 1.99
N VAL A 130 9.57 16.75 2.03
CA VAL A 130 10.21 16.15 0.85
C VAL A 130 10.06 14.62 0.88
N PRO A 131 9.87 13.99 -0.28
CA PRO A 131 10.00 12.55 -0.41
C PRO A 131 11.47 12.18 -0.59
N LEU A 132 11.97 11.28 0.24
CA LEU A 132 13.31 10.72 0.18
C LEU A 132 13.23 9.26 -0.29
N ARG A 133 13.92 8.94 -1.39
CA ARG A 133 14.03 7.56 -1.87
C ARG A 133 15.32 6.94 -1.35
N LEU A 134 15.17 5.97 -0.46
CA LEU A 134 16.29 5.24 0.14
C LEU A 134 16.33 3.81 -0.40
N THR A 135 17.53 3.37 -0.77
CA THR A 135 17.79 1.98 -1.18
C THR A 135 18.54 1.29 -0.04
N LEU A 136 17.91 0.31 0.59
CA LEU A 136 18.52 -0.51 1.62
C LEU A 136 19.03 -1.81 1.00
N ASP A 137 20.32 -2.12 1.13
CA ASP A 137 20.90 -3.40 0.70
C ASP A 137 20.55 -4.52 1.69
N LEU A 138 19.24 -4.75 1.83
CA LEU A 138 18.64 -5.86 2.55
C LEU A 138 18.27 -6.92 1.51
N LYS A 139 18.59 -8.18 1.79
CA LYS A 139 18.19 -9.34 0.98
C LYS A 139 17.29 -10.24 1.81
N PRO A 140 16.08 -9.76 2.14
CA PRO A 140 15.18 -10.47 3.02
C PRO A 140 14.63 -11.74 2.35
N PRO A 141 14.40 -12.83 3.10
CA PRO A 141 13.66 -13.99 2.58
C PRO A 141 12.20 -13.62 2.28
N VAL A 142 11.48 -14.49 1.57
CA VAL A 142 10.01 -14.38 1.45
C VAL A 142 9.38 -14.48 2.84
N GLY A 143 8.47 -13.57 3.16
CA GLY A 143 7.84 -13.51 4.48
C GLY A 143 7.34 -12.13 4.88
N TYR A 144 6.97 -12.02 6.16
CA TYR A 144 6.49 -10.80 6.79
C TYR A 144 7.55 -10.22 7.72
N HIS A 145 7.95 -8.98 7.46
CA HIS A 145 9.01 -8.30 8.19
C HIS A 145 8.56 -6.94 8.68
N LYS A 146 9.39 -6.31 9.50
CA LYS A 146 9.16 -4.97 10.03
C LYS A 146 10.35 -4.09 9.71
N LEU A 147 10.07 -2.88 9.23
CA LEU A 147 11.04 -1.81 9.07
C LEU A 147 10.59 -0.62 9.91
N THR A 148 11.46 -0.14 10.77
CA THR A 148 11.26 1.09 11.55
C THR A 148 12.31 2.11 11.13
N VAL A 149 11.90 3.36 10.95
CA VAL A 149 12.78 4.48 10.63
C VAL A 149 12.58 5.58 11.66
N SER A 150 13.66 6.22 12.09
CA SER A 150 13.61 7.32 13.05
C SER A 150 14.72 8.32 12.81
N ALA A 151 14.44 9.61 12.97
CA ALA A 151 15.46 10.65 12.96
C ALA A 151 15.06 11.82 13.84
N ALA A 152 16.03 12.70 14.14
CA ALA A 152 15.75 14.02 14.65
C ALA A 152 15.08 14.87 13.57
N ASP A 153 14.16 15.74 13.95
CA ASP A 153 13.45 16.65 13.02
C ASP A 153 14.25 17.93 12.69
N GLY A 154 15.43 18.11 13.29
CA GLY A 154 16.28 19.29 13.13
C GLY A 154 15.81 20.52 13.94
N LYS A 155 14.67 20.43 14.64
CA LYS A 155 14.07 21.50 15.47
C LYS A 155 14.03 21.15 16.96
N GLY A 156 14.64 20.04 17.35
CA GLY A 156 14.72 19.56 18.73
C GLY A 156 13.70 18.47 19.09
N GLY A 157 12.91 18.00 18.12
CA GLY A 157 12.08 16.82 18.23
C GLY A 157 12.63 15.63 17.43
N SER A 158 11.80 14.60 17.29
CA SER A 158 12.12 13.39 16.54
C SER A 158 10.86 12.80 15.94
N PHE A 159 11.00 12.13 14.80
CA PHE A 159 9.92 11.37 14.18
C PHE A 159 10.29 9.90 14.08
N CYS A 160 9.26 9.06 14.04
CA CYS A 160 9.39 7.61 13.90
C CYS A 160 8.28 7.12 12.95
N GLY A 161 8.66 6.23 12.03
CA GLY A 161 7.75 5.55 11.12
C GLY A 161 7.95 4.05 11.19
N GLN A 162 6.87 3.28 11.08
CA GLN A 162 6.91 1.83 11.01
C GLN A 162 6.22 1.35 9.73
N CYS A 163 6.80 0.34 9.10
CA CYS A 163 6.32 -0.33 7.91
C CYS A 163 6.36 -1.84 8.10
N THR A 164 5.28 -2.52 7.72
CA THR A 164 5.29 -3.97 7.48
C THR A 164 5.85 -4.22 6.08
N LEU A 165 7.03 -4.81 6.01
CA LEU A 165 7.68 -5.18 4.74
C LEU A 165 7.30 -6.61 4.39
N ILE A 166 6.52 -6.79 3.34
CA ILE A 166 6.07 -8.10 2.85
C ILE A 166 6.90 -8.46 1.62
N ILE A 167 7.60 -9.59 1.69
CA ILE A 167 8.41 -10.08 0.59
C ILE A 167 7.70 -11.24 -0.08
N THR A 168 7.37 -11.10 -1.35
CA THR A 168 6.57 -12.08 -2.10
C THR A 168 7.44 -12.89 -3.07
N PRO A 169 7.06 -14.15 -3.36
CA PRO A 169 7.63 -14.88 -4.48
C PRO A 169 7.16 -14.30 -5.81
N LEU A 170 7.94 -14.50 -6.88
CA LEU A 170 7.59 -14.07 -8.24
C LEU A 170 6.36 -14.77 -8.80
N SER A 171 6.10 -16.01 -8.37
CA SER A 171 5.00 -16.82 -8.85
C SER A 171 4.34 -17.61 -7.73
N CYS A 172 3.05 -17.87 -7.89
CA CYS A 172 2.32 -18.80 -7.03
C CYS A 172 2.92 -20.21 -7.13
N TYR A 173 2.68 -21.01 -6.08
CA TYR A 173 3.06 -22.41 -6.10
C TYR A 173 2.42 -23.13 -7.29
N THR A 174 3.26 -23.84 -8.04
CA THR A 174 2.82 -24.71 -9.13
C THR A 174 3.34 -26.12 -8.85
N PRO A 175 2.46 -27.15 -8.79
CA PRO A 175 2.87 -28.52 -8.61
C PRO A 175 3.96 -28.95 -9.62
N PRO A 176 5.00 -29.71 -9.20
CA PRO A 176 6.11 -30.08 -10.08
C PRO A 176 5.69 -30.77 -11.38
N GLY A 177 4.63 -31.59 -11.35
CA GLY A 177 4.11 -32.26 -12.54
C GLY A 177 3.62 -31.28 -13.61
N LEU A 178 2.93 -30.19 -13.21
CA LEU A 178 2.48 -29.16 -14.16
C LEU A 178 3.65 -28.37 -14.75
N LEU A 179 4.68 -28.10 -13.95
CA LEU A 179 5.93 -27.47 -14.44
C LEU A 179 6.66 -28.35 -15.47
N GLN A 180 6.50 -29.67 -15.37
CA GLN A 180 7.07 -30.65 -16.29
C GLN A 180 6.16 -30.94 -17.50
N GLY A 181 5.07 -30.17 -17.68
CA GLY A 181 4.16 -30.31 -18.82
C GLY A 181 3.12 -31.42 -18.69
N ALA A 182 2.95 -32.02 -17.51
CA ALA A 182 1.89 -32.99 -17.29
C ALA A 182 0.52 -32.34 -17.49
N ARG A 183 -0.42 -33.09 -18.07
CA ARG A 183 -1.83 -32.70 -18.14
C ARG A 183 -2.56 -33.36 -16.99
N ILE A 184 -3.08 -32.54 -16.08
CA ILE A 184 -3.87 -33.00 -14.93
C ILE A 184 -5.34 -32.69 -15.20
N TRP A 185 -6.22 -33.63 -14.86
CA TRP A 185 -7.66 -33.42 -14.86
C TRP A 185 -8.18 -33.59 -13.43
N GLY A 186 -9.29 -32.92 -13.13
CA GLY A 186 -9.99 -33.01 -11.84
C GLY A 186 -11.49 -32.84 -12.06
N ILE A 187 -12.28 -33.23 -11.06
CA ILE A 187 -13.72 -33.03 -11.08
C ILE A 187 -14.04 -31.79 -10.27
N SER A 188 -14.71 -30.82 -10.90
CA SER A 188 -15.30 -29.69 -10.20
C SER A 188 -16.73 -30.04 -9.83
N THR A 189 -17.09 -29.91 -8.55
CA THR A 189 -18.44 -30.20 -8.07
C THR A 189 -18.85 -29.21 -6.98
N HIS A 190 -20.15 -29.00 -6.87
CA HIS A 190 -20.76 -28.28 -5.75
C HIS A 190 -21.00 -29.27 -4.63
N LEU A 191 -20.20 -29.19 -3.55
CA LEU A 191 -20.25 -30.15 -2.44
C LEU A 191 -21.66 -30.30 -1.88
N ASP A 192 -22.43 -29.22 -1.78
CA ASP A 192 -23.81 -29.20 -1.28
C ASP A 192 -24.78 -30.08 -2.11
N THR A 193 -24.49 -30.29 -3.39
CA THR A 193 -25.31 -31.12 -4.30
C THR A 193 -25.04 -32.62 -4.15
N ILE A 194 -23.95 -33.01 -3.48
CA ILE A 194 -23.58 -34.42 -3.32
C ILE A 194 -24.58 -35.12 -2.38
N ARG A 195 -24.94 -36.36 -2.73
CA ARG A 195 -25.83 -37.22 -1.96
C ARG A 195 -25.15 -38.54 -1.65
N SER A 196 -25.18 -38.93 -0.39
CA SER A 196 -24.76 -40.24 0.08
C SER A 196 -25.80 -40.82 1.01
N ARG A 197 -25.68 -42.12 1.33
CA ARG A 197 -26.58 -42.78 2.29
C ARG A 197 -26.41 -42.25 3.72
N ARG A 198 -25.32 -41.54 3.99
CA ARG A 198 -24.92 -41.10 5.33
C ARG A 198 -25.21 -39.62 5.55
N ASN A 199 -25.16 -38.82 4.48
CA ASN A 199 -25.38 -37.38 4.58
C ASN A 199 -26.85 -37.03 4.76
N TRP A 200 -27.11 -35.88 5.37
CA TRP A 200 -28.45 -35.48 5.80
C TRP A 200 -29.12 -34.56 4.77
N GLY A 201 -29.15 -35.00 3.51
CA GLY A 201 -29.81 -34.26 2.43
C GLY A 201 -29.03 -33.05 1.92
N ILE A 202 -27.76 -32.92 2.30
CA ILE A 202 -26.77 -31.96 1.77
C ILE A 202 -25.40 -32.62 1.86
N GLY A 203 -24.52 -32.41 0.88
CA GLY A 203 -23.18 -32.97 0.95
C GLY A 203 -22.33 -32.25 2.01
N ASP A 204 -21.55 -33.02 2.75
CA ASP A 204 -20.70 -32.54 3.83
C ASP A 204 -19.23 -33.01 3.68
N LEU A 205 -18.37 -32.66 4.63
CA LEU A 205 -16.94 -33.02 4.58
C LEU A 205 -16.68 -34.53 4.65
N THR A 206 -17.66 -35.36 5.00
CA THR A 206 -17.54 -36.84 4.96
C THR A 206 -17.86 -37.43 3.58
N ASP A 207 -18.43 -36.62 2.69
CA ASP A 207 -18.65 -36.94 1.28
C ASP A 207 -17.50 -36.48 0.37
N LEU A 208 -16.62 -35.59 0.86
CA LEU A 208 -15.39 -35.12 0.20
C LEU A 208 -14.24 -36.13 0.37
#